data_AF-A0A1Y2WIC8-F1
#
_entry.id   AF-A0A1Y2WIC8-F1
#
_cell.length_a   1.000
_cell.length_b   1.000
_cell.length_c   1.000
_cell.angle_alpha   90.00
_cell.angle_beta   90.00
_cell.angle_gamma   90.00
#
_symmetry.space_group_name_H-M   'P 1'
#
loop_
_entity.id
_entity.type
_entity.pdbx_description
1 polymer ?
#
loop_
_entity_poly.entity_id
_entity_poly.type
_entity_poly.pdbx_seq_one_letter_code
_entity_poly.pdbx_strand_id
1 'polypeptide(L)'
;MTQKSDQATKQQEDEKPCHSSRPSRAAISALLLLGYFENSKIGAQEKELGPKAASLSLGSPSVVRAEREGKDKDRKFRKPILSLLLEHGDIVVMNG
;
A
#
# COMPACT_ATOMS: atom_id res chain seq x y z
N MET A 1 18.35 -55.57 -48.92
CA MET A 1 17.10 -55.06 -48.31
C MET A 1 17.28 -55.19 -46.80
N THR A 2 17.14 -54.21 -45.91
CA THR A 2 16.77 -52.79 -45.98
C THR A 2 16.96 -52.23 -44.55
N GLN A 3 17.52 -51.01 -44.43
CA GLN A 3 17.36 -50.00 -43.35
C GLN A 3 18.04 -50.26 -41.97
N LYS A 4 18.93 -49.35 -41.50
CA LYS A 4 18.70 -48.00 -40.87
C LYS A 4 17.88 -48.12 -39.57
N SER A 5 18.04 -47.38 -38.49
CA SER A 5 18.91 -46.30 -37.98
C SER A 5 18.41 -46.07 -36.53
N ASP A 6 19.28 -45.55 -35.67
CA ASP A 6 19.04 -44.60 -34.58
C ASP A 6 17.66 -44.52 -33.90
N GLN A 7 17.64 -44.62 -32.57
CA GLN A 7 16.98 -43.60 -31.76
C GLN A 7 17.50 -43.57 -30.32
N ALA A 8 18.26 -42.52 -30.04
CA ALA A 8 18.46 -41.95 -28.72
C ALA A 8 17.15 -41.30 -28.25
N THR A 9 16.63 -41.63 -27.06
CA THR A 9 15.77 -40.72 -26.27
C THR A 9 15.61 -41.26 -24.84
N LYS A 10 16.06 -40.49 -23.84
CA LYS A 10 15.36 -40.17 -22.57
C LYS A 10 16.36 -39.68 -21.53
N GLN A 11 16.69 -38.40 -21.62
CA GLN A 11 16.90 -37.59 -20.41
C GLN A 11 15.62 -36.80 -20.25
N GLN A 12 14.82 -37.19 -19.26
CA GLN A 12 13.68 -36.43 -18.79
C GLN A 12 14.20 -35.66 -17.58
N GLU A 13 14.68 -34.44 -17.82
CA GLU A 13 14.90 -33.46 -16.76
C GLU A 13 13.51 -33.07 -16.24
N ASP A 14 13.16 -33.58 -15.06
CA ASP A 14 12.08 -33.03 -14.24
C ASP A 14 12.52 -31.63 -13.77
N GLU A 15 12.42 -30.64 -14.64
CA GLU A 15 12.34 -29.25 -14.21
C GLU A 15 11.02 -29.08 -13.46
N LYS A 16 11.08 -29.29 -12.14
CA LYS A 16 10.06 -28.79 -11.22
C LYS A 16 9.87 -27.30 -11.51
N PRO A 17 8.68 -26.85 -11.94
CA PRO A 17 8.42 -25.43 -11.96
C PRO A 17 8.50 -24.97 -10.51
N CYS A 18 9.54 -24.20 -10.18
CA CYS A 18 9.52 -23.39 -8.97
C CYS A 18 8.25 -22.57 -9.08
N HIS A 19 7.23 -22.94 -8.30
CA HIS A 19 6.08 -22.10 -8.05
C HIS A 19 6.62 -20.85 -7.36
N SER A 20 7.08 -19.90 -8.16
CA SER A 20 7.04 -18.49 -7.84
C SER A 20 5.57 -18.25 -7.52
N SER A 21 5.21 -18.38 -6.25
CA SER A 21 3.95 -17.90 -5.71
C SER A 21 3.94 -16.43 -6.07
N ARG A 22 3.32 -16.11 -7.23
CA ARG A 22 2.97 -14.75 -7.56
C ARG A 22 2.27 -14.25 -6.31
N PRO A 23 2.71 -13.15 -5.68
CA PRO A 23 1.93 -12.60 -4.60
C PRO A 23 0.54 -12.39 -5.20
N SER A 24 -0.46 -13.07 -4.64
CA SER A 24 -1.84 -12.92 -5.05
C SER A 24 -2.09 -11.42 -5.00
N ARG A 25 -2.28 -10.78 -6.17
CA ARG A 25 -2.41 -9.32 -6.26
C ARG A 25 -3.38 -8.89 -5.19
N ALA A 26 -2.89 -8.19 -4.16
CA ALA A 26 -3.74 -7.67 -3.11
C ALA A 26 -4.77 -6.77 -3.81
N ALA A 27 -6.04 -7.16 -3.72
CA ALA A 27 -7.11 -6.40 -4.33
C ALA A 27 -7.25 -5.09 -3.55
N ILE A 28 -7.11 -3.96 -4.24
CA ILE A 28 -7.50 -2.66 -3.69
C ILE A 28 -9.02 -2.71 -3.53
N SER A 29 -9.51 -2.79 -2.29
CA SER A 29 -10.94 -2.89 -2.01
C SER A 29 -11.68 -1.57 -2.24
N ALA A 30 -10.98 -0.44 -2.04
CA ALA A 30 -11.51 0.90 -2.24
C ALA A 30 -10.39 1.86 -2.65
N LEU A 31 -10.71 2.80 -3.55
CA LEU A 31 -9.85 3.92 -3.93
C LEU A 31 -10.62 5.21 -3.70
N LEU A 32 -10.00 6.17 -3.02
CA LEU A 32 -10.59 7.46 -2.69
C LEU A 32 -9.67 8.58 -3.17
N LEU A 33 -10.23 9.53 -3.91
CA LEU A 33 -9.54 10.75 -4.34
C LEU A 33 -10.09 11.93 -3.54
N LEU A 34 -9.21 12.65 -2.84
CA LEU A 34 -9.58 13.86 -2.09
C LEU A 34 -8.91 15.08 -2.71
N GLY A 35 -9.73 16.07 -3.05
CA GLY A 35 -9.27 17.42 -3.39
C GLY A 35 -9.42 18.35 -2.17
N TYR A 36 -8.36 19.07 -1.84
CA TYR A 36 -8.35 20.03 -0.74
C TYR A 36 -8.22 21.46 -1.30
N PHE A 37 -8.99 22.39 -0.73
CA PHE A 37 -8.76 23.82 -0.91
C PHE A 37 -7.79 24.33 0.16
N GLU A 38 -7.26 25.54 -0.02
CA GLU A 38 -6.37 26.17 0.95
C GLU A 38 -6.99 26.19 2.36
N ASN A 39 -6.20 25.82 3.37
CA ASN A 39 -6.61 25.70 4.77
C ASN A 39 -7.68 24.63 5.10
N SER A 40 -8.05 23.78 4.14
CA SER A 40 -8.95 22.65 4.39
C SER A 40 -8.31 21.63 5.33
N LYS A 41 -9.12 21.03 6.20
CA LYS A 41 -8.68 20.01 7.18
C LYS A 41 -9.66 18.85 7.17
N ILE A 42 -9.14 17.63 7.19
CA ILE A 42 -9.94 16.43 7.48
C ILE A 42 -9.68 16.02 8.92
N GLY A 43 -10.76 15.86 9.69
CA GLY A 43 -10.68 15.36 11.06
C GLY A 43 -10.57 13.83 11.08
N ALA A 44 -10.16 13.30 12.23
CA ALA A 44 -10.28 11.87 12.51
C ALA A 44 -11.78 11.49 12.53
N GLN A 45 -12.29 11.00 11.41
CA GLN A 45 -13.50 10.20 11.38
C GLN A 45 -13.09 8.75 11.22
N GLU A 46 -13.50 7.95 12.19
CA GLU A 46 -13.39 6.50 12.17
C GLU A 46 -14.41 5.97 11.15
N LYS A 47 -14.01 5.91 9.88
CA LYS A 47 -14.65 5.06 8.89
C LYS A 47 -13.73 3.88 8.67
N GLU A 48 -14.31 2.69 8.60
CA GLU A 48 -13.66 1.39 8.38
C GLU A 48 -12.78 1.38 7.12
N LEU A 49 -11.63 2.03 7.19
CA LEU A 49 -10.50 1.68 6.35
C LEU A 49 -9.90 0.46 7.03
N GLY A 50 -9.77 -0.63 6.27
CA GLY A 50 -9.15 -1.84 6.77
C GLY A 50 -7.75 -1.58 7.33
N PRO A 51 -7.13 -2.56 8.01
CA PRO A 51 -5.88 -2.41 8.76
C PRO A 51 -4.67 -1.95 7.92
N LYS A 52 -4.83 -1.84 6.60
CA LYS A 52 -3.81 -1.39 5.67
C LYS A 52 -4.37 -0.32 4.75
N ALA A 53 -3.83 0.89 4.85
CA ALA A 53 -4.15 2.01 3.99
C ALA A 53 -2.89 2.54 3.31
N ALA A 54 -3.03 3.01 2.08
CA ALA A 54 -1.95 3.71 1.38
C ALA A 54 -2.51 5.00 0.78
N SER A 55 -1.73 6.08 0.87
CA SER A 55 -2.07 7.38 0.27
C SER A 55 -0.92 7.87 -0.61
N LEU A 56 -1.28 8.57 -1.68
CA LEU A 56 -0.36 9.29 -2.56
C LEU A 56 -0.71 10.77 -2.53
N SER A 57 0.26 11.62 -2.21
CA SER A 57 0.08 13.06 -2.15
C SER A 57 0.31 13.70 -3.52
N LEU A 58 -0.64 14.51 -3.98
CA LEU A 58 -0.57 15.23 -5.24
C LEU A 58 -0.88 16.71 -5.00
N GLY A 59 -0.28 17.60 -5.79
CA GLY A 59 -0.35 19.05 -5.60
C GLY A 59 0.60 19.58 -4.53
N SER A 60 0.13 20.55 -3.74
CA SER A 60 0.92 21.30 -2.77
C SER A 60 1.29 20.48 -1.52
N PRO A 61 2.40 20.83 -0.83
CA PRO A 61 2.78 20.17 0.41
C PRO A 61 1.68 20.21 1.47
N SER A 62 1.54 19.13 2.23
CA SER A 62 0.53 18.99 3.28
C SER A 62 1.09 18.31 4.53
N VAL A 63 0.37 18.39 5.65
CA VAL A 63 0.81 17.78 6.91
C VAL A 63 -0.24 16.80 7.43
N VAL A 64 0.17 15.55 7.59
CA VAL A 64 -0.63 14.52 8.27
C VAL A 64 -0.23 14.46 9.74
N ARG A 65 -1.22 14.43 10.63
CA ARG A 65 -1.00 14.41 12.08
C ARG A 65 -1.74 13.23 12.70
N ALA A 66 -1.02 12.45 13.50
CA ALA A 66 -1.61 11.45 14.38
C ALA A 66 -1.69 12.03 15.79
N GLU A 67 -2.90 12.10 16.34
CA GLU A 67 -3.17 12.66 17.67
C GLU A 67 -3.54 11.54 18.65
N ARG A 68 -3.25 11.73 19.94
CA ARG A 68 -3.77 10.83 20.99
C ARG A 68 -5.25 11.10 21.15
N GLU A 69 -6.04 10.05 21.01
CA GLU A 69 -7.44 10.11 21.41
C GLU A 69 -7.53 10.31 22.93
N GLY A 70 -8.22 11.38 23.36
CA GLY A 70 -8.34 11.71 24.78
C GLY A 70 -9.46 12.70 25.03
N LYS A 71 -10.17 12.52 26.15
CA LYS A 71 -11.30 13.33 26.62
C LYS A 71 -10.91 14.66 27.29
N ASP A 72 -9.71 15.17 27.05
CA ASP A 72 -9.27 16.41 27.69
C ASP A 72 -9.75 17.65 26.95
N LYS A 73 -10.23 18.62 27.74
CA LYS A 73 -10.83 19.88 27.28
C LYS A 73 -9.85 20.82 26.57
N ASP A 74 -8.54 20.53 26.63
CA ASP A 74 -7.47 21.32 25.99
C ASP A 74 -6.88 20.66 24.75
N ARG A 75 -7.74 20.34 23.77
CA ARG A 75 -7.28 19.87 22.44
C ARG A 75 -6.33 20.85 21.73
N LYS A 76 -6.40 22.15 22.03
CA LYS A 76 -5.60 23.19 21.37
C LYS A 76 -4.10 23.15 21.70
N PHE A 77 -3.71 22.53 22.82
CA PHE A 77 -2.33 22.56 23.32
C PHE A 77 -1.61 21.21 23.27
N ARG A 78 -2.28 20.14 22.82
CA ARG A 78 -1.65 18.83 22.73
C ARG A 78 -0.80 18.73 21.47
N LYS A 79 0.49 18.48 21.65
CA LYS A 79 1.40 18.15 20.55
C LYS A 79 0.97 16.82 19.91
N PRO A 80 0.98 16.72 18.56
CA PRO A 80 0.67 15.46 17.90
C PRO A 80 1.71 14.41 18.28
N ILE A 81 1.31 13.13 18.28
CA ILE A 81 2.23 12.00 18.49
C ILE A 81 3.20 11.92 17.32
N LEU A 82 2.65 12.10 16.12
CA LEU A 82 3.36 12.04 14.86
C LEU A 82 2.87 13.17 13.96
N SER A 83 3.79 13.85 13.31
CA SER A 83 3.52 14.83 12.27
C SER A 83 4.41 14.51 11.08
N LEU A 84 3.80 14.22 9.94
CA LEU A 84 4.50 13.92 8.69
C LEU A 84 4.22 15.05 7.71
N LEU A 85 5.28 15.67 7.18
CA LEU A 85 5.19 16.54 6.02
C LEU A 85 5.16 15.65 4.78
N LEU A 86 4.16 15.85 3.92
CA LEU A 86 4.03 15.13 2.66
C LEU A 86 4.19 16.12 1.52
N GLU A 87 5.17 15.87 0.67
CA GLU A 87 5.40 16.60 -0.57
C GLU A 87 4.70 15.94 -1.75
N HIS A 88 4.79 16.59 -2.90
CA HIS A 88 4.23 16.07 -4.14
C HIS A 88 4.89 14.74 -4.53
N GLY A 89 4.08 13.70 -4.74
CA GLY A 89 4.55 12.38 -5.12
C GLY A 89 4.88 11.46 -3.94
N ASP A 90 4.80 11.94 -2.70
CA ASP A 90 5.04 11.10 -1.52
C ASP A 90 3.97 10.03 -1.37
N ILE A 91 4.42 8.81 -1.07
CA ILE A 91 3.56 7.67 -0.77
C ILE A 91 3.70 7.32 0.71
N VAL A 92 2.57 7.28 1.42
CA VAL A 92 2.51 6.83 2.80
C VAL A 92 1.74 5.52 2.85
N VAL A 93 2.30 4.52 3.52
CA VAL A 93 1.61 3.27 3.82
C VAL A 93 1.45 3.18 5.32
N MET A 94 0.19 3.14 5.77
CA MET A 94 -0.18 2.99 7.16
C MET A 94 -0.63 1.54 7.39
N ASN A 95 0.03 0.86 8.33
CA ASN A 95 -0.36 -0.45 8.81
C ASN A 95 -0.79 -0.29 10.28
N GLY A 96 -1.99 -0.78 10.61
CA GLY A 96 -2.53 -0.86 11.97
C GLY A 96 -1.99 -2.05 12.75
#